data_AF-A0A084QS68-F1
#
_entry.id   AF-A0A084QS68-F1
#
_cell.length_a   1.000
_cell.length_b   1.000
_cell.length_c   1.000
_cell.angle_alpha   90.00
_cell.angle_beta   90.00
_cell.angle_gamma   90.00
#
_symmetry.space_group_name_H-M   'P 1'
#
loop_
_entity.id
_entity.type
_entity.pdbx_description
1 polymer ?
#
loop_
_entity_poly.entity_id
_entity_poly.type
_entity_poly.pdbx_seq_one_letter_code
_entity_poly.pdbx_strand_id
1 'polypeptide(L)'
;MDIQDTATEDTIVVGGVSEVDAELFIRLDHYQQEREDDITGRPDFKPVAAYGSAFDPFKLELRHPLLSTLPASPVDLFQLFLPVSLVESWVCYTNEAPEPARGPGPGSRGNNSYKQQPSQRGKAWSPTSVPEIYLWLAIQIYIGLHRETRLEDYWKVSGTEGHLPSHPIVKYMTFDRFQLLSRRI
;
A
#
# COMPACT_ATOMS: atom_id res chain seq x y z
N MET A 1 35.38 -20.24 26.24
CA MET A 1 35.73 -20.05 24.82
C MET A 1 34.38 -20.04 24.15
N ASP A 2 33.78 -18.86 24.14
CA ASP A 2 32.32 -18.72 24.07
C ASP A 2 31.99 -18.35 22.63
N ILE A 3 31.28 -19.26 21.98
CA ILE A 3 30.77 -19.10 20.63
C ILE A 3 29.62 -18.09 20.74
N GLN A 4 29.86 -16.86 20.30
CA GLN A 4 28.79 -15.88 20.10
C GLN A 4 27.96 -16.34 18.91
N ASP A 5 26.72 -16.69 19.18
CA ASP A 5 25.69 -17.00 18.20
C ASP A 5 25.43 -15.75 17.34
N THR A 6 25.87 -15.79 16.09
CA THR A 6 25.56 -14.77 15.08
C THR A 6 24.15 -15.02 14.58
N ALA A 7 23.18 -14.25 15.06
CA ALA A 7 21.84 -14.21 14.48
C ALA A 7 21.97 -13.80 13.01
N THR A 8 21.78 -14.77 12.12
CA THR A 8 21.79 -14.60 10.68
C THR A 8 20.40 -14.06 10.34
N GLU A 9 20.30 -12.80 9.90
CA GLU A 9 19.04 -12.26 9.39
C GLU A 9 18.77 -12.90 8.02
N ASP A 10 18.02 -14.00 8.05
CA ASP A 10 17.65 -14.74 6.85
C ASP A 10 16.63 -13.95 6.04
N THR A 11 17.11 -13.33 4.96
CA THR A 11 16.29 -12.60 3.99
C THR A 11 15.75 -13.59 2.97
N ILE A 12 14.42 -13.76 2.89
CA ILE A 12 13.79 -14.58 1.85
C ILE A 12 13.40 -13.67 0.67
N VAL A 13 13.88 -13.99 -0.53
CA VAL A 13 13.45 -13.35 -1.77
C VAL A 13 12.18 -14.07 -2.24
N VAL A 14 11.01 -13.47 -1.99
CA VAL A 14 9.73 -14.00 -2.47
C VAL A 14 9.58 -13.67 -3.96
N GLY A 15 9.84 -14.66 -4.81
CA GLY A 15 9.57 -14.57 -6.25
C GLY A 15 8.06 -14.51 -6.50
N GLY A 16 7.55 -13.34 -6.88
CA GLY A 16 6.14 -13.17 -7.25
C GLY A 16 5.53 -11.79 -7.03
N VAL A 17 6.21 -10.91 -6.28
CA VAL A 17 5.84 -9.50 -6.20
C VAL A 17 6.71 -8.72 -7.18
N SER A 18 6.07 -7.87 -7.99
CA SER A 18 6.67 -6.93 -8.95
C SER A 18 8.09 -6.47 -8.58
N GLU A 19 9.02 -6.37 -9.55
CA GLU A 19 10.42 -5.92 -9.37
C GLU A 19 10.57 -4.54 -8.68
N VAL A 20 9.46 -3.85 -8.42
CA VAL A 20 9.40 -2.53 -7.78
C VAL A 20 9.33 -2.60 -6.25
N ASP A 21 9.07 -3.78 -5.66
CA ASP A 21 9.03 -3.99 -4.19
C ASP A 21 10.06 -5.03 -3.72
N ALA A 22 11.32 -4.87 -4.11
CA ALA A 22 12.44 -5.66 -3.59
C ALA A 22 12.71 -5.43 -2.08
N GLU A 23 11.95 -4.55 -1.43
CA GLU A 23 12.14 -4.13 -0.03
C GLU A 23 10.82 -4.15 0.77
N LEU A 24 9.95 -5.14 0.52
CA LEU A 24 8.99 -5.54 1.56
C LEU A 24 9.79 -6.20 2.69
N PHE A 25 10.24 -5.38 3.63
CA PHE A 25 10.87 -5.84 4.88
C PHE A 25 9.79 -6.51 5.75
N ILE A 26 9.47 -7.75 5.40
CA ILE A 26 8.66 -8.62 6.24
C ILE A 26 9.57 -9.03 7.39
N ARG A 27 9.22 -8.60 8.60
CA ARG A 27 9.92 -9.09 9.80
C ARG A 27 9.61 -10.59 9.93
N LEU A 28 10.64 -11.41 9.83
CA LEU A 28 10.59 -12.87 9.98
C LEU A 28 10.88 -13.31 11.42
N ASP A 29 10.99 -12.37 12.36
CA ASP A 29 11.27 -12.62 13.78
C ASP A 29 10.20 -13.46 14.48
N HIS A 30 9.04 -13.62 13.84
CA HIS A 30 7.94 -14.45 14.29
C HIS A 30 7.42 -15.36 13.18
N TYR A 31 8.29 -15.82 12.28
CA TYR A 31 7.93 -16.71 11.18
C TYR A 31 8.63 -18.05 11.32
N GLN A 32 7.86 -19.14 11.29
CA GLN A 32 8.37 -20.50 11.22
C GLN A 32 7.97 -21.10 9.86
N GLN A 33 8.96 -21.31 8.98
CA GLN A 33 8.77 -22.04 7.73
C GLN A 33 8.48 -23.51 8.04
N GLU A 34 7.40 -24.07 7.50
CA GLU A 34 7.05 -25.48 7.78
C GLU A 34 7.82 -26.46 6.88
N ARG A 35 8.24 -26.05 5.69
CA ARG A 35 9.01 -26.84 4.72
C ARG A 35 9.97 -25.97 3.92
N GLU A 36 11.15 -26.50 3.59
CA GLU A 36 12.20 -25.76 2.87
C GLU A 36 11.76 -25.24 1.49
N ASP A 37 10.77 -25.88 0.86
CA ASP A 37 10.21 -25.54 -0.46
C ASP A 37 8.87 -24.77 -0.41
N ASP A 38 8.34 -24.49 0.79
CA ASP A 38 7.07 -23.78 0.98
C ASP A 38 7.30 -22.33 1.41
N ILE A 39 6.68 -21.39 0.70
CA ILE A 39 6.67 -19.97 1.05
C ILE A 39 5.62 -19.64 2.13
N THR A 40 4.80 -20.64 2.49
CA THR A 40 3.84 -20.55 3.58
C THR A 40 4.54 -20.91 4.88
N GLY A 41 4.52 -20.00 5.84
CA GLY A 41 4.96 -20.28 7.19
C GLY A 41 3.98 -19.74 8.21
N ARG A 42 4.01 -20.37 9.38
CA ARG A 42 3.14 -20.00 10.48
C ARG A 42 3.84 -18.99 11.38
N PRO A 43 3.08 -18.22 12.17
CA PRO A 43 3.69 -17.42 13.22
C PRO A 43 4.45 -18.29 14.23
N ASP A 44 5.69 -17.92 14.58
CA ASP A 44 6.48 -18.54 15.65
C ASP A 44 6.06 -18.00 17.03
N PHE A 45 4.76 -18.13 17.31
CA PHE A 45 4.22 -17.90 18.63
C PHE A 45 3.61 -19.20 19.11
N LYS A 46 3.67 -19.44 20.42
CA LYS A 46 2.90 -20.54 21.01
C LYS A 46 1.43 -20.32 20.64
N PRO A 47 0.74 -21.35 20.12
CA PRO A 47 -0.69 -21.26 19.89
C PRO A 47 -1.38 -20.74 21.14
N VAL A 48 -2.29 -19.80 20.94
CA VAL A 48 -3.10 -19.29 22.05
C VAL A 48 -3.83 -20.48 22.66
N ALA A 49 -3.56 -20.76 23.95
CA ALA A 49 -4.15 -21.90 24.65
C ALA A 49 -5.68 -21.77 24.80
N ALA A 50 -6.21 -20.54 24.66
CA ALA A 50 -7.63 -20.29 24.58
C ALA A 50 -8.15 -20.80 23.23
N TYR A 51 -8.84 -21.93 23.27
CA TYR A 51 -9.68 -22.39 22.17
C TYR A 51 -11.09 -21.85 22.38
N GLY A 52 -11.76 -21.48 21.29
CA GLY A 52 -13.20 -21.28 21.34
C GLY A 52 -13.89 -22.59 21.72
N SER A 53 -14.89 -22.54 22.59
CA SER A 53 -15.69 -23.72 22.94
C SER A 53 -16.56 -24.21 21.77
N ALA A 54 -16.85 -23.34 20.80
CA ALA A 54 -17.60 -23.63 19.59
C ALA A 54 -17.09 -22.76 18.41
N PHE A 55 -17.21 -23.28 17.20
CA PHE A 55 -17.09 -22.50 15.98
C PHE A 55 -18.47 -21.98 15.60
N ASP A 56 -18.65 -20.66 15.64
CA ASP A 56 -19.84 -20.00 15.12
C ASP A 56 -19.56 -19.60 13.66
N PRO A 57 -20.06 -20.37 12.67
CA PRO A 57 -19.88 -20.00 11.27
C PRO A 57 -20.49 -18.62 11.03
N PHE A 58 -19.81 -17.80 10.23
CA PHE A 58 -20.36 -16.55 9.75
C PHE A 58 -21.63 -16.86 8.93
N LYS A 59 -22.79 -16.57 9.53
CA LYS A 59 -24.09 -16.75 8.88
C LYS A 59 -24.26 -15.63 7.86
N LEU A 60 -23.94 -15.94 6.61
CA LEU A 60 -24.28 -15.07 5.49
C LEU A 60 -25.81 -14.97 5.39
N GLU A 61 -26.34 -13.80 5.72
CA GLU A 61 -27.71 -13.43 5.40
C GLU A 61 -27.92 -13.62 3.88
N LEU A 62 -28.88 -14.47 3.50
CA LEU A 62 -29.21 -14.67 2.10
C LEU A 62 -29.89 -13.41 1.56
N ARG A 63 -29.11 -12.53 0.91
CA ARG A 63 -29.67 -11.33 0.28
C ARG A 63 -30.26 -11.71 -1.07
N HIS A 64 -31.56 -11.48 -1.25
CA HIS A 64 -32.18 -11.62 -2.56
C HIS A 64 -31.53 -10.63 -3.54
N PRO A 65 -31.26 -11.03 -4.80
CA PRO A 65 -30.73 -10.12 -5.80
C PRO A 65 -31.75 -9.00 -6.05
N LEU A 66 -31.38 -7.77 -5.70
CA LEU A 66 -32.17 -6.58 -5.99
C LEU A 66 -31.74 -6.05 -7.35
N LEU A 67 -32.64 -6.12 -8.34
CA LEU A 67 -32.44 -5.49 -9.65
C LEU A 67 -32.83 -4.02 -9.54
N SER A 68 -31.87 -3.18 -9.16
CA SER A 68 -32.01 -1.73 -9.27
C SER A 68 -31.67 -1.26 -10.68
N THR A 69 -32.28 -0.16 -11.11
CA THR A 69 -31.87 0.53 -12.34
C THR A 69 -30.46 1.08 -12.16
N LEU A 70 -29.57 0.83 -13.12
CA LEU A 70 -28.21 1.35 -13.09
C LEU A 70 -28.26 2.90 -13.13
N PRO A 71 -27.43 3.60 -12.34
CA PRO A 71 -27.28 5.04 -12.49
C PRO A 71 -26.89 5.42 -13.92
N ALA A 72 -27.30 6.60 -14.36
CA ALA A 72 -27.05 7.08 -15.73
C ALA A 72 -25.55 7.38 -15.99
N SER A 73 -24.77 7.65 -14.94
CA SER A 73 -23.35 7.93 -15.02
C SER A 73 -22.52 6.85 -14.33
N PRO A 74 -21.40 6.41 -14.92
CA PRO A 74 -20.47 5.49 -14.25
C PRO A 74 -19.85 6.10 -12.99
N VAL A 75 -19.78 7.44 -12.90
CA VAL A 75 -19.31 8.13 -11.69
C VAL A 75 -20.31 7.98 -10.56
N ASP A 76 -21.61 8.11 -10.84
CA ASP A 76 -22.66 7.95 -9.83
C ASP A 76 -22.67 6.51 -9.31
N LEU A 77 -22.48 5.53 -10.19
CA LEU A 77 -22.30 4.13 -9.80
C LEU A 77 -21.09 3.93 -8.89
N PHE A 78 -19.95 4.53 -9.24
CA PHE A 78 -18.75 4.46 -8.41
C PHE A 78 -18.98 5.05 -7.01
N GLN A 79 -19.70 6.18 -6.93
CA GLN A 79 -20.02 6.85 -5.67
C GLN A 79 -20.99 6.07 -4.78
N LEU A 80 -21.71 5.06 -5.30
CA LEU A 80 -22.47 4.13 -4.46
C LEU A 80 -21.56 3.25 -3.59
N PHE A 81 -20.35 2.94 -4.05
CA PHE A 81 -19.36 2.13 -3.33
C PHE A 81 -18.34 2.98 -2.57
N LEU A 82 -18.02 4.16 -3.10
CA LEU A 82 -17.13 5.14 -2.48
C LEU A 82 -17.85 6.50 -2.33
N PRO A 83 -18.75 6.61 -1.34
CA PRO A 83 -19.50 7.83 -1.09
C PRO A 83 -18.59 9.02 -0.78
N VAL A 84 -19.04 10.22 -1.15
CA VAL A 84 -18.30 11.47 -0.91
C VAL A 84 -17.96 11.65 0.57
N SER A 85 -18.89 11.32 1.47
CA SER A 85 -18.66 11.42 2.92
C SER A 85 -17.55 10.51 3.44
N LEU A 86 -17.36 9.34 2.81
CA LEU A 86 -16.24 8.46 3.14
C LEU A 86 -14.93 9.11 2.70
N VAL A 87 -14.89 9.67 1.49
CA VAL A 87 -13.70 10.36 0.97
C VAL A 87 -13.37 11.62 1.79
N GLU A 88 -14.38 12.37 2.25
CA GLU A 88 -14.21 13.48 3.19
C GLU A 88 -13.53 13.03 4.48
N SER A 89 -13.94 11.87 5.03
CA SER A 89 -13.30 11.33 6.23
C SER A 89 -11.82 10.99 6.00
N TRP A 90 -11.47 10.46 4.82
CA TRP A 90 -10.08 10.20 4.44
C TRP A 90 -9.30 11.50 4.32
N VAL A 91 -9.87 12.53 3.68
CA VAL A 91 -9.23 13.85 3.56
C VAL A 91 -8.94 14.43 4.95
N CYS A 92 -9.91 14.41 5.86
CA CYS A 92 -9.71 14.86 7.24
C CYS A 92 -8.60 14.05 7.92
N TYR A 93 -8.67 12.73 7.86
CA TYR A 93 -7.68 11.86 8.48
C TYR A 93 -6.26 12.10 7.94
N THR A 94 -6.09 12.12 6.62
CA THR A 94 -4.79 12.28 5.96
C THR A 94 -4.19 13.67 6.16
N ASN A 95 -5.01 14.71 6.31
CA ASN A 95 -4.54 16.07 6.57
C ASN A 95 -4.14 16.31 8.03
N GLU A 96 -4.90 15.73 8.97
CA GLU A 96 -4.64 15.85 10.41
C GLU A 96 -3.58 14.84 10.90
N ALA A 97 -3.27 13.81 10.10
CA ALA A 97 -2.29 12.80 10.45
C ALA A 97 -0.88 13.42 10.65
N PRO A 98 -0.20 13.12 11.76
CA PRO A 98 1.18 13.54 11.95
C PRO A 98 2.07 12.96 10.85
N GLU A 99 3.11 13.70 10.45
CA GLU A 99 4.03 13.21 9.43
C GLU A 99 4.61 11.84 9.85
N PRO A 100 4.57 10.81 8.98
CA PRO A 100 5.17 9.52 9.29
C PRO A 100 6.64 9.72 9.67
N ALA A 101 6.98 9.47 10.93
CA ALA A 101 8.35 9.60 11.39
C ALA A 101 9.22 8.57 10.68
N ARG A 102 10.23 9.03 9.93
CA ARG A 102 11.25 8.13 9.41
C ARG A 102 12.24 7.84 10.54
N GLY A 103 12.03 6.72 11.23
CA GLY A 103 13.06 6.11 12.07
C GLY A 103 13.97 5.21 11.24
N PRO A 104 15.16 4.84 11.76
CA PRO A 104 15.82 3.63 11.30
C PRO A 104 14.80 2.48 11.38
N GLY A 105 14.67 1.66 10.34
CA GLY A 105 13.81 0.48 10.41
C GLY A 105 14.14 -0.35 11.67
N PRO A 106 13.16 -1.05 12.26
CA PRO A 106 13.44 -1.97 13.36
C PRO A 106 14.55 -2.94 12.92
N GLY A 107 15.72 -2.87 13.57
CA GLY A 107 16.92 -3.65 13.20
C GLY A 107 18.18 -2.85 12.87
N SER A 108 18.11 -1.52 12.67
CA SER A 108 19.30 -0.69 12.44
C SER A 108 20.20 -0.62 13.68
N ARG A 109 21.20 -1.51 13.72
CA ARG A 109 22.22 -1.60 14.77
C ARG A 109 23.12 -0.37 14.73
N GLY A 110 22.92 0.54 15.69
CA GLY A 110 23.90 1.59 16.03
C GLY A 110 23.56 3.04 15.65
N ASN A 111 22.32 3.49 15.82
CA ASN A 111 21.88 4.79 15.30
C ASN A 111 21.30 5.71 16.39
N ASN A 112 22.08 6.01 17.44
CA ASN A 112 21.68 6.95 18.51
C ASN A 112 21.64 8.42 18.05
N SER A 113 21.96 8.70 16.79
CA SER A 113 22.13 10.02 16.19
C SER A 113 21.05 10.40 15.17
N TYR A 114 20.06 9.53 14.90
CA TYR A 114 18.96 9.89 14.02
C TYR A 114 18.03 10.88 14.72
N LYS A 115 18.20 12.16 14.40
CA LYS A 115 17.14 13.13 14.63
C LYS A 115 15.96 12.71 13.75
N GLN A 116 14.80 12.47 14.36
CA GLN A 116 13.54 12.33 13.64
C GLN A 116 13.36 13.61 12.82
N GLN A 117 13.78 13.57 11.57
CA GLN A 117 13.64 14.70 10.67
C GLN A 117 12.56 14.36 9.67
N PRO A 118 11.65 15.31 9.43
CA PRO A 118 10.67 15.15 8.37
C PRO A 118 11.41 14.98 7.05
N SER A 119 10.94 14.04 6.22
CA SER A 119 11.55 13.78 4.92
C SER A 119 11.49 15.05 4.07
N GLN A 120 12.44 15.28 3.14
CA GLN A 120 12.31 16.44 2.23
C GLN A 120 10.95 16.48 1.52
N ARG A 121 10.38 15.30 1.25
CA ARG A 121 9.05 15.11 0.66
C ARG A 121 7.90 15.39 1.64
N GLY A 122 8.05 15.06 2.92
CA GLY A 122 7.07 15.39 3.96
C GLY A 122 7.08 16.86 4.37
N LYS A 123 8.25 17.51 4.30
CA LYS A 123 8.38 18.99 4.36
C LYS A 123 7.64 19.71 3.22
N ALA A 124 7.40 19.03 2.11
CA ALA A 124 6.65 19.53 0.95
C ALA A 124 5.16 19.13 0.98
N TRP A 125 4.65 18.59 2.09
CA TRP A 125 3.25 18.20 2.20
C TRP A 125 2.32 19.42 2.12
N SER A 126 1.47 19.43 1.11
CA SER A 126 0.28 20.27 1.07
C SER A 126 -0.96 19.45 1.44
N PRO A 127 -1.93 20.02 2.17
CA PRO A 127 -3.20 19.36 2.44
C PRO A 127 -3.86 18.84 1.15
N THR A 128 -4.49 17.68 1.24
CA THR A 128 -5.28 17.08 0.15
C THR A 128 -6.73 17.54 0.22
N SER A 129 -7.45 17.41 -0.90
CA SER A 129 -8.87 17.75 -1.03
C SER A 129 -9.66 16.58 -1.60
N VAL A 130 -11.00 16.59 -1.43
CA VAL A 130 -11.88 15.52 -1.94
C VAL A 130 -11.70 15.29 -3.45
N PRO A 131 -11.68 16.33 -4.32
CA PRO A 131 -11.43 16.13 -5.75
C PRO A 131 -10.06 15.53 -6.04
N GLU A 132 -9.04 15.88 -5.25
CA GLU A 132 -7.69 15.34 -5.41
C GLU A 132 -7.62 13.85 -5.08
N ILE A 133 -8.33 13.39 -4.05
CA ILE A 133 -8.45 11.97 -3.73
C ILE A 133 -9.20 11.21 -4.83
N TYR A 134 -10.26 11.79 -5.40
CA TYR A 134 -10.94 11.18 -6.55
C TYR A 134 -10.04 11.09 -7.79
N LEU A 135 -9.20 12.10 -8.05
CA LEU A 135 -8.20 12.02 -9.12
C LEU A 135 -7.18 10.92 -8.84
N TRP A 136 -6.70 10.80 -7.60
CA TRP A 136 -5.81 9.72 -7.20
C TRP A 136 -6.44 8.34 -7.41
N LEU A 137 -7.70 8.13 -7.00
CA LEU A 137 -8.46 6.89 -7.26
C LEU A 137 -8.64 6.62 -8.76
N ALA A 138 -8.96 7.64 -9.55
CA ALA A 138 -9.10 7.51 -11.00
C ALA A 138 -7.79 7.08 -11.66
N ILE A 139 -6.64 7.59 -11.16
CA ILE A 139 -5.32 7.19 -11.63
C ILE A 139 -5.00 5.73 -11.25
N GLN A 140 -5.37 5.27 -10.05
CA GLN A 140 -5.23 3.86 -9.65
C GLN A 140 -6.01 2.93 -10.59
N ILE A 141 -7.26 3.29 -10.90
CA ILE A 141 -8.09 2.53 -11.86
C ILE A 141 -7.44 2.55 -13.25
N TYR A 142 -6.95 3.70 -13.70
CA TYR A 142 -6.26 3.84 -14.98
C TYR A 142 -5.02 2.93 -15.09
N ILE A 143 -4.18 2.89 -14.07
CA ILE A 143 -3.00 2.00 -13.98
C ILE A 143 -3.42 0.53 -13.95
N GLY A 144 -4.58 0.20 -13.37
CA GLY A 144 -5.14 -1.15 -13.45
C GLY A 144 -5.58 -1.56 -14.86
N LEU A 145 -6.02 -0.60 -15.67
CA LEU A 145 -6.52 -0.83 -17.04
C LEU A 145 -5.40 -0.82 -18.09
N HIS A 146 -4.39 0.01 -17.91
CA HIS A 146 -3.25 0.16 -18.80
C HIS A 146 -2.02 -0.46 -18.14
N ARG A 147 -1.38 -1.46 -18.74
CA ARG A 147 -0.20 -2.11 -18.15
C ARG A 147 1.09 -1.51 -18.70
N GLU A 148 1.87 -0.90 -17.82
CA GLU A 148 3.26 -0.49 -18.07
C GLU A 148 4.23 -1.31 -17.19
N THR A 149 5.50 -1.31 -17.58
CA THR A 149 6.57 -2.05 -16.88
C THR A 149 6.87 -1.48 -15.49
N ARG A 150 6.94 -0.16 -15.38
CA ARG A 150 7.24 0.53 -14.13
C ARG A 150 6.19 1.59 -13.87
N LEU A 151 5.90 1.85 -12.60
CA LEU A 151 4.94 2.88 -12.19
C LEU A 151 5.31 4.29 -12.68
N GLU A 152 6.59 4.58 -12.79
CA GLU A 152 7.10 5.86 -13.31
C GLU A 152 6.86 6.02 -14.82
N ASP A 153 6.69 4.91 -15.57
CA ASP A 153 6.54 4.95 -17.02
C ASP A 153 5.24 5.65 -17.42
N TYR A 154 4.18 5.56 -16.61
CA TYR A 154 2.94 6.30 -16.85
C TYR A 154 3.10 7.83 -16.81
N TRP A 155 4.20 8.34 -16.24
CA TRP A 155 4.51 9.76 -16.18
C TRP A 155 5.65 10.19 -17.11
N LYS A 156 6.23 9.26 -17.88
CA LYS A 156 7.23 9.60 -18.90
C LYS A 156 6.52 10.19 -20.12
N VAL A 157 7.09 11.26 -20.65
CA VAL A 157 6.65 11.84 -21.94
C VAL A 157 7.55 11.26 -23.03
N SER A 158 6.95 10.90 -24.17
CA SER A 158 7.68 10.45 -25.35
C SER A 158 8.75 11.49 -25.71
N GLY A 159 10.01 11.15 -25.55
CA GLY A 159 11.14 11.96 -26.01
C GLY A 159 11.41 11.72 -27.49
N THR A 160 12.35 12.49 -28.07
CA THR A 160 12.76 12.37 -29.47
C THR A 160 13.35 11.01 -29.85
N GLU A 161 13.76 10.19 -28.88
CA GLU A 161 14.44 8.90 -29.10
C GLU A 161 13.62 7.66 -28.71
N GLY A 162 12.36 7.82 -28.28
CA GLY A 162 11.55 6.69 -27.83
C GLY A 162 10.05 6.88 -28.04
N HIS A 163 9.43 5.92 -28.73
CA HIS A 163 7.98 5.81 -28.82
C HIS A 163 7.40 5.22 -27.51
N LEU A 164 7.45 5.99 -26.43
CA LEU A 164 6.69 5.67 -25.21
C LEU A 164 5.25 6.18 -25.35
N PRO A 165 4.24 5.39 -24.91
CA PRO A 165 2.86 5.86 -24.88
C PRO A 165 2.74 7.09 -23.97
N SER A 166 2.04 8.11 -24.46
CA SER A 166 1.73 9.30 -23.64
C SER A 166 0.44 9.06 -22.89
N HIS A 167 0.49 9.09 -21.56
CA HIS A 167 -0.69 8.88 -20.72
C HIS A 167 -1.35 10.22 -20.32
N PRO A 168 -2.69 10.31 -20.34
CA PRO A 168 -3.40 11.55 -20.00
C PRO A 168 -3.29 11.90 -18.51
N ILE A 169 -2.95 10.95 -17.64
CA ILE A 169 -2.89 11.13 -16.19
C ILE A 169 -1.90 12.22 -15.75
N VAL A 170 -0.85 12.45 -16.55
CA VAL A 170 0.20 13.45 -16.30
C VAL A 170 -0.37 14.86 -16.17
N LYS A 171 -1.51 15.13 -16.81
CA LYS A 171 -2.19 16.44 -16.77
C LYS A 171 -2.92 16.69 -15.45
N TYR A 172 -3.26 15.63 -14.71
CA TYR A 172 -4.12 15.72 -13.53
C TYR A 172 -3.34 15.67 -12.22
N MET A 173 -2.23 14.93 -12.18
CA MET A 173 -1.41 14.80 -10.98
C MET A 173 0.03 14.47 -11.36
N THR A 174 1.00 15.04 -10.63
CA THR A 174 2.42 14.69 -10.80
C THR A 174 2.73 13.35 -10.14
N PHE A 175 3.78 12.66 -10.63
CA PHE A 175 4.23 11.41 -10.03
C PHE A 175 4.58 11.57 -8.54
N ASP A 176 5.30 12.64 -8.18
CA ASP A 176 5.64 12.92 -6.78
C ASP A 176 4.40 13.10 -5.91
N ARG A 177 3.36 13.82 -6.39
CA ARG A 177 2.12 14.02 -5.63
C ARG A 177 1.35 12.71 -5.48
N PHE A 178 1.29 11.90 -6.54
CA PHE A 178 0.68 10.57 -6.51
C PHE A 178 1.35 9.65 -5.49
N GLN A 179 2.70 9.60 -5.47
CA GLN A 179 3.45 8.82 -4.50
C GLN A 179 3.27 9.35 -3.07
N LEU A 180 3.20 10.67 -2.88
CA LEU A 180 2.94 11.27 -1.57
C LEU A 180 1.58 10.86 -1.01
N LEU A 181 0.53 10.91 -1.82
CA LEU A 181 -0.81 10.49 -1.42
C LEU A 181 -0.86 8.99 -1.11
N SER A 182 -0.25 8.16 -1.96
CA SER A 182 -0.20 6.69 -1.78
C SER A 182 0.50 6.23 -0.50
N ARG A 183 1.27 7.11 0.16
CA ARG A 183 1.95 6.82 1.43
C ARG A 183 1.18 7.28 2.67
N ARG A 184 0.17 8.14 2.51
CA ARG A 184 -0.54 8.77 3.62
C ARG A 184 -2.04 8.40 3.69
N ILE A 185 -2.55 7.78 2.65
CA ILE A 185 -3.87 7.12 2.62
C ILE A 185 -3.64 5.66 2.99
#